data_AF-A0A9P5B4X9-F1
#
_entry.id   AF-A0A9P5B4X9-F1
#
_cell.length_a   1.000
_cell.length_b   1.000
_cell.length_c   1.000
_cell.angle_alpha   90.00
_cell.angle_beta   90.00
_cell.angle_gamma   90.00
#
_symmetry.space_group_name_H-M   'P 1'
#
loop_
_entity.id
_entity.type
_entity.pdbx_description
1 polymer ?
#
loop_
_entity_poly.entity_id
_entity_poly.type
_entity_poly.pdbx_seq_one_letter_code
_entity_poly.pdbx_strand_id
1 'polypeptide(L)'
;MDPNLELYRSLLHLTPYQRRDRMAHLPRSEFNRVSAIVQDEDAAKRLEETIAGRDLVQVALANPSEIKEDGQLKNIVLGRTNRPEDEDSIVERITNSVADSSSTLISYIAGFDKMAYPLCLDAWKLVYCDMYYVEGNAMLQEIYEARLQEEELQTPAARARELIRDFRLKKARRNAKWMIPAIGRLSEEELKGWAEKDPGLMQRLIDEGKFEEARELLSKPHSYKDMLAEVWTQVSPPPPAWLKKIFETGKQFGFVYYRSRELYQTRYNWNSVWSRITNTSSPPGVSWADIHCQGSKNWMSLHSLETENWPIFSPNEELAEDDDLRKHFKKYCEENRSKTEEDEKKKKKKRKRKDTDDNENLLSPGILRNTFIVIPLEFVSGNLNIKERDSYDPCWVWAYDADWDGLNEETVDGEKYEGCVKVAKWSLNSWFYAARWEGVSLRDMWFKAQQHPDKYWICYTKELEEWDHEPYV
;
A
#
# COMPACT_ATOMS: atom_id res chain seq x y z
N MET A 1 40.16 24.00 -26.42
CA MET A 1 39.63 22.63 -26.44
C MET A 1 40.09 21.93 -25.18
N ASP A 2 39.21 21.18 -24.54
CA ASP A 2 39.51 20.44 -23.30
C ASP A 2 40.15 19.09 -23.67
N PRO A 3 41.47 18.89 -23.47
CA PRO A 3 42.17 17.70 -23.92
C PRO A 3 41.72 16.43 -23.21
N ASN A 4 41.24 16.53 -21.98
CA ASN A 4 40.73 15.38 -21.22
C ASN A 4 39.36 14.94 -21.76
N LEU A 5 38.54 15.89 -22.20
CA LEU A 5 37.26 15.63 -22.85
C LEU A 5 37.44 14.97 -24.23
N GLU A 6 38.39 15.45 -25.03
CA GLU A 6 38.73 14.84 -26.32
C GLU A 6 39.27 13.42 -26.16
N LEU A 7 40.15 13.20 -25.17
CA LEU A 7 40.62 11.88 -24.82
C LEU A 7 39.45 10.97 -24.43
N TYR A 8 38.54 11.42 -23.56
CA TYR A 8 37.37 10.63 -23.16
C TYR A 8 36.50 10.25 -24.37
N ARG A 9 36.22 11.21 -25.27
CA ARG A 9 35.44 10.98 -26.50
C ARG A 9 36.08 9.94 -27.40
N SER A 10 37.41 9.96 -27.55
CA SER A 10 38.13 8.97 -28.37
C SER A 10 37.98 7.54 -27.82
N LEU A 11 37.69 7.38 -26.53
CA LEU A 11 37.58 6.10 -25.84
C LEU A 11 36.13 5.57 -25.74
N LEU A 12 35.14 6.26 -26.31
CA LEU A 12 33.71 5.86 -26.21
C LEU A 12 33.41 4.47 -26.79
N HIS A 13 34.23 3.98 -27.72
CA HIS A 13 34.15 2.63 -28.27
C HIS A 13 34.55 1.53 -27.28
N LEU A 14 35.14 1.88 -26.13
CA LEU A 14 35.56 0.95 -25.08
C LEU A 14 34.51 0.77 -24.00
N THR A 15 34.59 -0.36 -23.28
CA THR A 15 33.73 -0.60 -22.11
C THR A 15 33.99 0.41 -20.98
N PRO A 16 33.02 0.66 -20.08
CA PRO A 16 33.21 1.59 -18.95
C PRO A 16 34.45 1.29 -18.10
N TYR A 17 34.78 0.00 -17.91
CA TYR A 17 35.96 -0.44 -17.16
C TYR A 17 37.26 -0.08 -17.88
N GLN A 18 37.34 -0.36 -19.19
CA GLN A 18 38.51 -0.02 -20.02
C GLN A 18 38.71 1.50 -20.15
N ARG A 19 37.61 2.27 -20.24
CA ARG A 19 37.67 3.74 -20.22
C ARG A 19 38.28 4.26 -18.92
N ARG A 20 37.82 3.75 -17.78
CA ARG A 20 38.34 4.11 -16.46
C ARG A 20 39.83 3.78 -16.33
N ASP A 21 40.26 2.61 -16.80
CA ASP A 21 41.66 2.18 -16.78
C ASP A 21 42.55 3.10 -17.64
N ARG A 22 42.12 3.43 -18.85
CA ARG A 22 42.85 4.33 -19.77
C ARG A 22 42.93 5.77 -19.26
N MET A 23 42.01 6.18 -18.40
CA MET A 23 41.98 7.50 -17.78
C MET A 23 42.44 7.51 -16.31
N ALA A 24 43.06 6.41 -15.84
CA ALA A 24 43.53 6.28 -14.46
C ALA A 24 44.62 7.30 -14.07
N HIS A 25 45.26 7.93 -15.06
CA HIS A 25 46.23 9.01 -14.85
C HIS A 25 45.57 10.35 -14.45
N LEU A 26 44.25 10.49 -14.60
CA LEU A 26 43.50 11.68 -14.18
C LEU A 26 42.95 11.51 -12.75
N PRO A 27 42.83 12.60 -11.98
CA PRO A 27 42.07 12.59 -10.75
C PRO A 27 40.64 12.09 -10.97
N ARG A 28 40.08 11.39 -9.97
CA ARG A 28 38.72 10.85 -10.06
C ARG A 28 37.65 11.94 -10.29
N SER A 29 37.85 13.13 -9.74
CA SER A 29 37.00 14.30 -9.99
C SER A 29 36.99 14.71 -11.46
N GLU A 30 38.15 14.67 -12.11
CA GLU A 30 38.30 15.06 -13.52
C GLU A 30 37.71 14.00 -14.45
N PHE A 31 37.94 12.71 -14.17
CA PHE A 31 37.28 11.62 -14.87
C PHE A 31 35.74 11.73 -14.79
N ASN A 32 35.22 11.98 -13.59
CA ASN A 32 33.78 12.16 -13.39
C ASN A 32 33.26 13.37 -14.18
N ARG A 33 33.99 14.51 -14.17
CA ARG A 33 33.62 15.72 -14.92
C ARG A 33 33.49 15.45 -16.42
N VAL A 34 34.52 14.87 -17.06
CA VAL A 34 34.48 14.62 -18.52
C VAL A 34 33.47 13.54 -18.89
N SER A 35 33.28 12.53 -18.03
CA SER A 35 32.24 11.51 -18.22
C SER A 35 30.84 12.13 -18.19
N ALA A 36 30.59 13.02 -17.22
CA ALA A 36 29.31 13.71 -17.08
C ALA A 36 28.99 14.60 -18.28
N ILE A 37 29.98 15.36 -18.79
CA ILE A 37 29.81 16.20 -19.99
C ILE A 37 29.38 15.37 -21.20
N VAL A 38 30.06 14.23 -21.46
CA VAL A 38 29.74 13.40 -22.63
C VAL A 38 28.38 12.71 -22.46
N GLN A 39 28.02 12.32 -21.24
CA GLN A 39 26.69 11.80 -20.94
C GLN A 39 25.60 12.85 -21.18
N ASP A 40 25.87 14.13 -20.87
CA ASP A 40 24.92 15.21 -21.15
C ASP A 40 24.73 15.45 -22.64
N GLU A 41 25.83 15.44 -23.40
CA GLU A 41 25.76 15.64 -24.85
C GLU A 41 24.95 14.53 -25.52
N ASP A 42 25.14 13.27 -25.11
CA ASP A 42 24.36 12.13 -25.62
C ASP A 42 22.90 12.20 -25.16
N ALA A 43 22.65 12.54 -23.89
CA ALA A 43 21.29 12.69 -23.36
C ALA A 43 20.54 13.84 -24.05
N ALA A 44 21.16 15.00 -24.24
CA ALA A 44 20.57 16.15 -24.93
C ALA A 44 20.27 15.84 -26.39
N LYS A 45 21.16 15.13 -27.08
CA LYS A 45 20.94 14.70 -28.46
C LYS A 45 19.77 13.73 -28.58
N ARG A 46 19.74 12.70 -27.73
CA ARG A 46 18.59 11.79 -27.66
C ARG A 46 17.31 12.54 -27.36
N LEU A 47 17.36 13.52 -26.46
CA LEU A 47 16.22 14.36 -26.14
C LEU A 47 15.70 15.15 -27.33
N GLU A 48 16.60 15.77 -28.10
CA GLU A 48 16.26 16.51 -29.31
C GLU A 48 15.62 15.59 -30.36
N GLU A 49 16.19 14.39 -30.56
CA GLU A 49 15.66 13.36 -31.46
C GLU A 49 14.29 12.83 -31.00
N THR A 50 14.11 12.58 -29.70
CA THR A 50 12.86 12.02 -29.14
C THR A 50 11.75 13.07 -29.08
N ILE A 51 12.06 14.32 -28.70
CA ILE A 51 11.06 15.40 -28.71
C ILE A 51 10.70 15.76 -30.14
N ALA A 52 11.69 15.86 -31.05
CA ALA A 52 11.50 16.21 -32.45
C ALA A 52 10.62 17.47 -32.68
N GLY A 53 10.69 18.44 -31.75
CA GLY A 53 9.86 19.65 -31.76
C GLY A 53 8.38 19.45 -31.40
N ARG A 54 7.99 18.27 -30.90
CA ARG A 54 6.62 17.97 -30.48
C ARG A 54 6.26 18.68 -29.17
N ASP A 55 5.00 19.10 -29.06
CA ASP A 55 4.43 19.56 -27.79
C ASP A 55 4.11 18.35 -26.90
N LEU A 56 4.99 18.07 -25.94
CA LEU A 56 4.85 16.92 -25.04
C LEU A 56 3.61 16.99 -24.16
N VAL A 57 3.05 18.19 -23.90
CA VAL A 57 1.78 18.32 -23.17
C VAL A 57 0.64 17.76 -24.02
N GLN A 58 0.60 18.08 -25.31
CA GLN A 58 -0.40 17.53 -26.22
C GLN A 58 -0.21 16.02 -26.43
N VAL A 59 1.03 15.55 -26.55
CA VAL A 59 1.31 14.10 -26.65
C VAL A 59 0.83 13.38 -25.40
N ALA A 60 1.12 13.89 -24.20
CA ALA A 60 0.65 13.31 -22.94
C ALA A 60 -0.88 13.28 -22.83
N LEU A 61 -1.58 14.30 -23.34
CA LEU A 61 -3.05 14.35 -23.34
C LEU A 61 -3.67 13.38 -24.36
N ALA A 62 -3.03 13.20 -25.53
CA ALA A 62 -3.54 12.34 -26.60
C ALA A 62 -3.17 10.86 -26.42
N ASN A 63 -1.96 10.57 -25.94
CA ASN A 63 -1.42 9.23 -25.77
C ASN A 63 -0.50 9.14 -24.53
N PRO A 64 -1.07 9.07 -23.31
CA PRO A 64 -0.30 9.03 -22.08
C PRO A 64 0.69 7.85 -21.99
N SER A 65 0.36 6.72 -22.61
CA SER A 65 1.19 5.50 -22.55
C SER A 65 2.57 5.70 -23.19
N GLU A 66 2.63 6.44 -24.31
CA GLU A 66 3.90 6.78 -24.97
C GLU A 66 4.85 7.53 -24.03
N ILE A 67 4.32 8.49 -23.26
CA ILE A 67 5.10 9.26 -22.30
C ILE A 67 5.44 8.41 -21.07
N LYS A 68 4.54 7.52 -20.62
CA LYS A 68 4.78 6.65 -19.45
C LYS A 68 5.89 5.62 -19.69
N GLU A 69 5.97 5.09 -20.91
CA GLU A 69 6.95 4.07 -21.30
C GLU A 69 8.35 4.67 -21.48
N ASP A 70 8.44 5.95 -21.85
CA ASP A 70 9.71 6.70 -21.94
C ASP A 70 9.98 7.52 -20.67
N GLY A 71 10.90 7.02 -19.83
CA GLY A 71 11.27 7.69 -18.59
C GLY A 71 11.82 9.11 -18.74
N GLN A 72 12.48 9.44 -19.86
CA GLN A 72 13.01 10.78 -20.10
C GLN A 72 11.88 11.75 -20.46
N LEU A 73 10.98 11.35 -21.37
CA LEU A 73 9.81 12.18 -21.71
C LEU A 73 8.92 12.41 -20.49
N LYS A 74 8.70 11.36 -19.67
CA LYS A 74 7.97 11.47 -18.40
C LYS A 74 8.62 12.52 -17.49
N ASN A 75 9.93 12.45 -17.28
CA ASN A 75 10.63 13.38 -16.39
C ASN A 75 10.51 14.83 -16.88
N ILE A 76 10.61 15.08 -18.19
CA ILE A 76 10.44 16.43 -18.75
C ILE A 76 9.05 16.99 -18.50
N VAL A 77 7.99 16.22 -18.79
CA VAL A 77 6.61 16.69 -18.60
C VAL A 77 6.33 16.99 -17.12
N LEU A 78 6.95 16.24 -16.20
CA LEU A 78 6.89 16.50 -14.76
C LEU A 78 7.78 17.69 -14.32
N GLY A 79 8.76 18.10 -15.12
CA GLY A 79 9.75 19.13 -14.79
C GLY A 79 10.90 18.62 -13.90
N ARG A 80 11.16 17.32 -13.93
CA ARG A 80 12.27 16.65 -13.22
C ARG A 80 13.56 16.77 -14.00
N THR A 81 14.68 16.60 -13.32
CA THR A 81 15.98 16.44 -13.99
C THR A 81 16.07 15.06 -14.65
N ASN A 82 16.82 14.98 -15.74
CA ASN A 82 17.16 13.71 -16.38
C ASN A 82 18.36 13.02 -15.73
N ARG A 83 18.96 13.64 -14.71
CA ARG A 83 20.10 13.13 -13.96
C ARG A 83 19.67 12.67 -12.56
N PRO A 84 19.62 11.35 -12.32
CA PRO A 84 19.27 10.80 -11.01
C PRO A 84 20.16 11.34 -9.89
N GLU A 85 21.45 11.53 -10.14
CA GLU A 85 22.40 12.00 -9.12
C GLU A 85 22.12 13.44 -8.66
N ASP A 86 21.70 14.31 -9.57
CA ASP A 86 21.35 15.70 -9.24
C ASP A 86 20.05 15.75 -8.44
N GLU A 87 19.08 14.90 -8.79
CA GLU A 87 17.82 14.78 -8.07
C GLU A 87 18.03 14.23 -6.65
N ASP A 88 18.80 13.16 -6.52
CA ASP A 88 19.13 12.53 -5.25
C ASP A 88 19.89 13.49 -4.33
N SER A 89 20.83 14.29 -4.89
CA SER A 89 21.53 15.33 -4.14
C SER A 89 20.59 16.43 -3.62
N ILE A 90 19.61 16.86 -4.42
CA ILE A 90 18.58 17.82 -3.99
C ILE A 90 17.73 17.23 -2.88
N VAL A 91 17.32 15.96 -3.01
CA VAL A 91 16.51 15.27 -2.00
C VAL A 91 17.26 15.12 -0.69
N GLU A 92 18.49 14.66 -0.72
CA GLU A 92 19.32 14.50 0.46
C GLU A 92 19.47 15.85 1.19
N ARG A 93 19.75 16.92 0.43
CA ARG A 93 19.89 18.27 0.98
C ARG A 93 18.58 18.80 1.58
N ILE A 94 17.45 18.69 0.89
CA ILE A 94 16.16 19.21 1.36
C ILE A 94 15.68 18.43 2.59
N THR A 95 15.88 17.11 2.59
CA THR A 95 15.41 16.23 3.66
C THR A 95 16.37 16.09 4.83
N ASN A 96 17.54 16.76 4.80
CA ASN A 96 18.64 16.56 5.76
C ASN A 96 19.02 15.07 5.90
N SER A 97 19.20 14.39 4.77
CA SER A 97 19.54 12.97 4.67
C SER A 97 18.52 12.00 5.28
N VAL A 98 17.28 12.45 5.55
CA VAL A 98 16.18 11.53 5.93
C VAL A 98 15.83 10.62 4.75
N ALA A 99 15.88 11.13 3.52
CA ALA A 99 15.80 10.34 2.30
C ALA A 99 17.04 10.61 1.43
N ASP A 100 17.57 9.55 0.81
CA ASP A 100 18.78 9.56 -0.02
C ASP A 100 18.49 9.62 -1.52
N SER A 101 17.24 9.40 -1.91
CA SER A 101 16.83 9.43 -3.31
C SER A 101 15.38 9.86 -3.47
N SER A 102 15.01 10.30 -4.68
CA SER A 102 13.62 10.63 -5.01
C SER A 102 12.69 9.44 -4.81
N SER A 103 13.16 8.24 -5.16
CA SER A 103 12.41 7.00 -4.99
C SER A 103 12.12 6.69 -3.52
N THR A 104 13.10 6.91 -2.64
CA THR A 104 12.97 6.77 -1.18
C THR A 104 11.98 7.79 -0.64
N LEU A 105 12.11 9.08 -1.02
CA LEU A 105 11.23 10.15 -0.55
C LEU A 105 9.77 9.92 -0.97
N ILE A 106 9.52 9.61 -2.25
CA ILE A 106 8.18 9.29 -2.75
C ILE A 106 7.60 8.09 -1.99
N SER A 107 8.41 7.07 -1.72
CA SER A 107 7.95 5.88 -0.99
C SER A 107 7.61 6.19 0.47
N TYR A 108 8.41 7.02 1.15
CA TYR A 108 8.15 7.45 2.52
C TYR A 108 6.87 8.28 2.62
N ILE A 109 6.66 9.21 1.70
CA ILE A 109 5.45 10.05 1.68
C ILE A 109 4.23 9.22 1.28
N ALA A 110 4.31 8.37 0.24
CA ALA A 110 3.21 7.49 -0.17
C ALA A 110 2.82 6.48 0.93
N GLY A 111 3.82 5.97 1.64
CA GLY A 111 3.69 4.98 2.72
C GLY A 111 3.54 5.57 4.11
N PHE A 112 3.36 6.90 4.24
CA PHE A 112 3.39 7.59 5.53
C PHE A 112 2.38 7.01 6.54
N ASP A 113 1.25 6.54 6.03
CA ASP A 113 0.21 5.87 6.82
C ASP A 113 0.70 4.59 7.50
N LYS A 114 1.64 3.86 6.88
CA LYS A 114 2.26 2.65 7.44
C LYS A 114 3.37 2.98 8.40
N MET A 115 4.14 4.02 8.08
CA MET A 115 5.32 4.41 8.84
C MET A 115 5.56 5.91 8.68
N ALA A 116 5.49 6.63 9.81
CA ALA A 116 5.82 8.04 9.84
C ALA A 116 7.35 8.25 9.76
N TYR A 117 7.75 9.29 9.03
CA TYR A 117 9.13 9.75 8.87
C TYR A 117 9.24 11.23 9.26
N PRO A 118 10.37 11.69 9.82
CA PRO A 118 10.56 13.08 10.23
C PRO A 118 10.86 14.01 9.05
N LEU A 119 9.93 14.09 8.09
CA LEU A 119 10.09 14.86 6.85
C LEU A 119 9.73 16.33 7.05
N CYS A 120 10.67 17.24 6.75
CA CYS A 120 10.45 18.68 6.80
C CYS A 120 9.39 19.15 5.79
N LEU A 121 8.80 20.32 6.01
CA LEU A 121 7.76 20.88 5.14
C LEU A 121 8.17 20.94 3.66
N ASP A 122 9.42 21.29 3.38
CA ASP A 122 9.93 21.40 2.02
C ASP A 122 10.04 20.04 1.31
N ALA A 123 10.25 18.95 2.04
CA ALA A 123 10.21 17.61 1.47
C ALA A 123 8.80 17.25 0.93
N TRP A 124 7.76 17.64 1.66
CA TRP A 124 6.37 17.46 1.23
C TRP A 124 6.06 18.30 -0.01
N LYS A 125 6.50 19.57 -0.03
CA LYS A 125 6.34 20.46 -1.19
C LYS A 125 7.07 19.93 -2.43
N LEU A 126 8.28 19.41 -2.26
CA LEU A 126 9.07 18.85 -3.36
C LEU A 126 8.32 17.70 -4.06
N VAL A 127 7.74 16.78 -3.29
CA VAL A 127 6.90 15.70 -3.85
C VAL A 127 5.62 16.24 -4.46
N TYR A 128 4.96 17.22 -3.83
CA TYR A 128 3.81 17.91 -4.42
C TYR A 128 4.19 18.69 -5.71
N CYS A 129 5.46 18.94 -5.96
CA CYS A 129 5.91 19.56 -7.21
C CYS A 129 6.39 18.52 -8.23
N ASP A 130 6.07 17.24 -8.07
CA ASP A 130 6.53 16.16 -8.96
C ASP A 130 8.06 15.99 -8.97
N MET A 131 8.74 16.29 -7.86
CA MET A 131 10.20 16.33 -7.78
C MET A 131 10.82 17.36 -8.75
N TYR A 132 10.10 18.47 -8.99
CA TYR A 132 10.55 19.53 -9.88
C TYR A 132 11.99 19.94 -9.56
N TYR A 133 12.83 19.98 -10.59
CA TYR A 133 14.21 20.35 -10.43
C TYR A 133 14.33 21.85 -10.17
N VAL A 134 14.76 22.22 -8.96
CA VAL A 134 14.93 23.62 -8.55
C VAL A 134 16.39 24.01 -8.78
N GLU A 135 16.66 24.75 -9.87
CA GLU A 135 17.98 25.29 -10.16
C GLU A 135 18.16 26.68 -9.48
N GLY A 136 19.25 26.87 -8.73
CA GLY A 136 19.63 28.17 -8.17
C GLY A 136 18.78 28.68 -6.99
N ASN A 137 18.45 29.97 -7.00
CA ASN A 137 17.73 30.69 -5.93
C ASN A 137 16.20 30.65 -6.04
N ALA A 138 15.64 29.91 -7.01
CA ALA A 138 14.19 29.75 -7.12
C ALA A 138 13.65 29.16 -5.81
N MET A 139 12.70 29.83 -5.17
CA MET A 139 12.14 29.32 -3.92
C MET A 139 11.15 28.20 -4.25
N LEU A 140 11.38 26.99 -3.73
CA LEU A 140 10.46 25.86 -3.84
C LEU A 140 9.01 26.24 -3.50
N GLN A 141 8.84 27.24 -2.63
CA GLN A 141 7.55 27.85 -2.31
C GLN A 141 6.82 28.43 -3.54
N GLU A 142 7.50 29.16 -4.42
CA GLU A 142 6.91 29.78 -5.61
C GLU A 142 6.45 28.71 -6.61
N ILE A 143 7.26 27.65 -6.78
CA ILE A 143 6.89 26.50 -7.62
C ILE A 143 5.66 25.80 -7.05
N TYR A 144 5.62 25.59 -5.74
CA TYR A 144 4.47 24.99 -5.07
C TYR A 144 3.19 25.80 -5.29
N GLU A 145 3.24 27.13 -5.13
CA GLU A 145 2.10 28.02 -5.37
C GLU A 145 1.65 28.02 -6.84
N ALA A 146 2.61 28.04 -7.78
CA ALA A 146 2.31 27.93 -9.21
C ALA A 146 1.63 26.58 -9.54
N ARG A 147 2.10 25.47 -8.96
CA ARG A 147 1.50 24.14 -9.15
C ARG A 147 0.08 24.07 -8.59
N LEU A 148 -0.18 24.66 -7.43
CA LEU A 148 -1.54 24.76 -6.88
C LEU A 148 -2.48 25.50 -7.84
N GLN A 149 -2.04 26.65 -8.34
CA GLN A 149 -2.84 27.47 -9.27
C GLN A 149 -3.10 26.75 -10.61
N GLU A 150 -2.09 26.07 -11.16
CA GLU A 150 -2.22 25.27 -12.39
C GLU A 150 -3.25 24.14 -12.27
N GLU A 151 -3.31 23.51 -11.09
CA GLU A 151 -4.27 22.44 -10.78
C GLU A 151 -5.69 23.01 -10.54
N GLU A 152 -5.83 24.13 -9.84
CA GLU A 152 -7.12 24.79 -9.65
C GLU A 152 -7.74 25.22 -11.00
N LEU A 153 -6.90 25.74 -11.91
CA LEU A 153 -7.30 26.15 -13.25
C LEU A 153 -7.42 24.98 -14.24
N GLN A 154 -7.08 23.74 -13.83
CA GLN A 154 -7.11 22.55 -14.69
C GLN A 154 -6.38 22.76 -16.03
N THR A 155 -5.22 23.43 -15.96
CA THR A 155 -4.43 23.77 -17.15
C THR A 155 -4.06 22.50 -17.96
N PRO A 156 -3.84 22.61 -19.29
CA PRO A 156 -3.39 21.47 -20.10
C PRO A 156 -2.14 20.79 -19.52
N ALA A 157 -1.19 21.57 -19.00
CA ALA A 157 0.02 21.05 -18.36
C ALA A 157 -0.27 20.27 -17.07
N ALA A 158 -1.19 20.76 -16.22
CA ALA A 158 -1.60 20.04 -15.02
C ALA A 158 -2.28 18.70 -15.34
N ARG A 159 -3.21 18.70 -16.31
CA ARG A 159 -3.89 17.48 -16.77
C ARG A 159 -2.91 16.48 -17.40
N ALA A 160 -1.98 16.96 -18.21
CA ALA A 160 -0.92 16.11 -18.79
C ALA A 160 -0.08 15.43 -17.71
N ARG A 161 0.38 16.17 -16.70
CA ARG A 161 1.14 15.59 -15.57
C ARG A 161 0.33 14.55 -14.81
N GLU A 162 -0.95 14.83 -14.53
CA GLU A 162 -1.82 13.87 -13.84
C GLU A 162 -1.96 12.54 -14.59
N LEU A 163 -2.09 12.60 -15.92
CA LEU A 163 -2.21 11.40 -16.74
C LEU A 163 -0.96 10.52 -16.71
N ILE A 164 0.25 11.10 -16.61
CA ILE A 164 1.52 10.38 -16.72
C ILE A 164 2.15 9.97 -15.37
N ARG A 165 1.67 10.52 -14.24
CA ARG A 165 2.14 10.12 -12.91
C ARG A 165 1.90 8.63 -12.67
N ASP A 166 2.88 7.96 -12.08
CA ASP A 166 2.67 6.61 -11.58
C ASP A 166 1.86 6.62 -10.28
N PHE A 167 1.31 5.46 -9.94
CA PHE A 167 0.43 5.32 -8.77
C PHE A 167 1.09 5.74 -7.46
N ARG A 168 2.41 5.50 -7.30
CA ARG A 168 3.14 5.85 -6.06
C ARG A 168 3.28 7.36 -5.94
N LEU A 169 3.67 8.04 -7.02
CA LEU A 169 3.78 9.49 -7.05
C LEU A 169 2.41 10.14 -6.84
N LYS A 170 1.35 9.65 -7.49
CA LYS A 170 -0.02 10.15 -7.23
C LYS A 170 -0.39 10.01 -5.74
N LYS A 171 -0.13 8.85 -5.12
CA LYS A 171 -0.39 8.62 -3.68
C LYS A 171 0.42 9.56 -2.79
N ALA A 172 1.69 9.78 -3.12
CA ALA A 172 2.57 10.66 -2.36
C ALA A 172 2.11 12.12 -2.44
N ARG A 173 1.74 12.61 -3.63
CA ARG A 173 1.20 13.96 -3.84
C ARG A 173 -0.06 14.21 -3.04
N ARG A 174 -1.02 13.27 -3.04
CA ARG A 174 -2.24 13.36 -2.23
C ARG A 174 -1.89 13.51 -0.74
N ASN A 175 -1.01 12.66 -0.23
CA ASN A 175 -0.60 12.72 1.16
C ASN A 175 0.05 14.09 1.48
N ALA A 176 0.86 14.62 0.57
CA ALA A 176 1.42 15.96 0.67
C ALA A 176 0.35 17.06 0.65
N LYS A 177 -0.67 16.95 -0.21
CA LYS A 177 -1.81 17.89 -0.28
C LYS A 177 -2.53 18.05 1.06
N TRP A 178 -2.68 16.97 1.82
CA TRP A 178 -3.27 17.00 3.17
C TRP A 178 -2.28 17.55 4.21
N MET A 179 -1.02 17.12 4.16
CA MET A 179 -0.01 17.44 5.17
C MET A 179 0.52 18.86 5.09
N ILE A 180 0.79 19.40 3.90
CA ILE A 180 1.40 20.73 3.71
C ILE A 180 0.62 21.84 4.44
N PRO A 181 -0.70 22.04 4.21
CA PRO A 181 -1.45 23.10 4.90
C PRO A 181 -1.56 22.84 6.41
N ALA A 182 -1.49 21.58 6.83
CA ALA A 182 -1.59 21.20 8.25
C ALA A 182 -0.29 21.52 9.00
N ILE A 183 0.85 21.11 8.45
CA ILE A 183 2.18 21.44 8.96
C ILE A 183 2.40 22.95 8.95
N GLY A 184 1.97 23.64 7.90
CA GLY A 184 2.10 25.10 7.78
C GLY A 184 1.30 25.91 8.82
N ARG A 185 0.33 25.28 9.50
CA ARG A 185 -0.43 25.91 10.59
C ARG A 185 0.19 25.70 11.97
N LEU A 186 1.23 24.86 12.08
CA LEU A 186 1.95 24.68 13.33
C LEU A 186 2.75 25.94 13.66
N SER A 187 2.73 26.35 14.91
CA SER A 187 3.48 27.50 15.42
C SER A 187 5.00 27.25 15.36
N GLU A 188 5.78 28.33 15.31
CA GLU A 188 7.24 28.22 15.39
C GLU A 188 7.71 27.56 16.69
N GLU A 189 6.96 27.67 17.79
CA GLU A 189 7.25 27.01 19.06
C GLU A 189 6.97 25.50 18.99
N GLU A 190 5.90 25.09 18.31
CA GLU A 190 5.62 23.68 17.98
C GLU A 190 6.65 23.09 17.01
N LEU A 191 7.33 23.90 16.21
CA LEU A 191 8.41 23.47 15.32
C LEU A 191 9.80 23.50 15.99
N LYS A 192 10.09 24.51 16.83
CA LYS A 192 11.39 24.72 17.51
C LYS A 192 11.54 23.94 18.82
N GLY A 193 10.48 23.75 19.60
CA GLY A 193 10.53 23.17 20.95
C GLY A 193 11.01 21.70 21.05
N TRP A 194 11.40 21.08 19.94
CA TRP A 194 11.61 19.63 19.83
C TRP A 194 12.97 19.24 19.26
N ALA A 195 13.71 20.19 18.66
CA ALA A 195 15.13 20.00 18.35
C ALA A 195 16.00 19.94 19.63
N GLU A 196 15.44 20.36 20.78
CA GLU A 196 16.15 20.56 22.05
C GLU A 196 15.59 19.75 23.24
N LYS A 197 14.84 18.67 23.01
CA LYS A 197 14.41 17.83 24.15
C LYS A 197 15.61 17.06 24.73
N ASP A 198 16.17 17.61 25.80
CA ASP A 198 17.14 16.95 26.67
C ASP A 198 16.58 15.58 27.10
N PRO A 199 17.24 14.46 26.69
CA PRO A 199 16.79 13.10 26.99
C PRO A 199 16.59 12.81 28.49
N GLY A 200 17.18 13.62 29.38
CA GLY A 200 17.06 13.51 30.84
C GLY A 200 16.06 14.47 31.50
N LEU A 201 15.37 15.33 30.74
CA LEU A 201 14.41 16.30 31.32
C LEU A 201 13.23 15.62 32.01
N MET A 202 12.68 14.55 31.43
CA MET A 202 11.58 13.79 32.03
C MET A 202 11.98 13.20 33.40
N GLN A 203 13.17 12.59 33.47
CA GLN A 203 13.65 11.99 34.71
C GLN A 203 13.87 13.05 35.80
N ARG A 204 14.45 14.20 35.45
CA ARG A 204 14.63 15.32 36.39
C ARG A 204 13.30 15.89 36.91
N LEU A 205 12.28 16.04 36.07
CA LEU A 205 10.96 16.53 36.51
C LEU A 205 10.30 15.56 37.49
N ILE A 206 10.47 14.24 37.28
CA ILE A 206 10.00 13.21 38.21
C ILE A 206 10.79 13.27 39.53
N ASP A 207 12.11 13.39 39.45
CA ASP A 207 13.01 13.47 40.61
C ASP A 207 12.77 14.78 41.42
N GLU A 208 12.37 15.87 40.76
CA GLU A 208 11.99 17.16 41.35
C GLU A 208 10.54 17.20 41.89
N GLY A 209 9.76 16.13 41.73
CA GLY A 209 8.36 16.06 42.19
C GLY A 209 7.37 16.90 41.38
N LYS A 210 7.75 17.34 40.17
CA LYS A 210 6.93 18.16 39.26
C LYS A 210 6.07 17.28 38.35
N PHE A 211 5.17 16.52 38.98
CA PHE A 211 4.39 15.49 38.28
C PHE A 211 3.40 16.02 37.24
N GLU A 212 2.81 17.20 37.44
CA GLU A 212 1.89 17.80 36.44
C GLU A 212 2.63 18.28 35.19
N GLU A 213 3.83 18.87 35.36
CA GLU A 213 4.69 19.27 34.25
C GLU A 213 5.21 18.04 33.48
N ALA A 214 5.56 16.96 34.20
CA ALA A 214 5.91 15.68 33.59
C ALA A 214 4.73 15.05 32.82
N ARG A 215 3.50 15.18 33.34
CA ARG A 215 2.27 14.67 32.70
C ARG A 215 1.89 15.47 31.47
N GLU A 216 2.05 16.79 31.50
CA GLU A 216 1.87 17.66 30.33
C GLU A 216 2.92 17.33 29.25
N LEU A 217 4.16 17.03 29.65
CA LEU A 217 5.25 16.65 28.75
C LEU A 217 5.02 15.29 28.07
N LEU A 218 4.38 14.32 28.76
CA LEU A 218 3.94 13.02 28.23
C LEU A 218 2.75 13.13 27.28
N SER A 219 1.93 14.17 27.42
CA SER A 219 0.75 14.39 26.59
C SER A 219 1.10 15.02 25.22
N LYS A 220 2.35 15.45 25.04
CA LYS A 220 2.86 16.02 23.78
C LYS A 220 3.65 14.96 22.98
N PRO A 221 3.70 15.06 21.64
CA PRO A 221 4.47 14.14 20.79
C PRO A 221 5.94 14.00 21.23
N HIS A 222 6.51 12.78 21.18
CA HIS A 222 7.85 12.52 21.72
C HIS A 222 8.98 12.84 20.73
N SER A 223 8.64 13.06 19.46
CA SER A 223 9.55 13.40 18.37
C SER A 223 8.83 14.18 17.27
N TYR A 224 9.58 14.84 16.37
CA TYR A 224 9.00 15.47 15.16
C TYR A 224 8.20 14.44 14.33
N LYS A 225 8.66 13.19 14.29
CA LYS A 225 7.94 12.07 13.67
C LYS A 225 6.57 11.82 14.31
N ASP A 226 6.47 11.84 15.64
CA ASP A 226 5.20 11.61 16.34
C ASP A 226 4.22 12.78 16.12
N MET A 227 4.74 14.01 16.05
CA MET A 227 3.92 15.17 15.73
C MET A 227 3.37 15.07 14.31
N LEU A 228 4.21 14.72 13.32
CA LEU A 228 3.71 14.48 11.97
C LEU A 228 2.69 13.32 11.91
N ALA A 229 2.86 12.29 12.74
CA ALA A 229 1.87 11.22 12.85
C ALA A 229 0.53 11.73 13.44
N GLU A 230 0.55 12.64 14.41
CA GLU A 230 -0.65 13.29 14.95
C GLU A 230 -1.30 14.24 13.94
N VAL A 231 -0.52 15.03 13.21
CA VAL A 231 -1.04 15.85 12.11
C VAL A 231 -1.72 14.96 11.08
N TRP A 232 -1.07 13.84 10.71
CA TRP A 232 -1.63 12.86 9.78
C TRP A 232 -2.97 12.31 10.25
N THR A 233 -3.13 11.96 11.54
CA THR A 233 -4.43 11.49 12.05
C THR A 233 -5.51 12.57 11.99
N GLN A 234 -5.16 13.85 12.02
CA GLN A 234 -6.14 14.94 11.91
C GLN A 234 -6.56 15.24 10.47
N VAL A 235 -5.67 15.06 9.49
CA VAL A 235 -5.91 15.51 8.10
C VAL A 235 -6.14 14.39 7.10
N SER A 236 -5.72 13.18 7.41
CA SER A 236 -5.99 12.04 6.53
C SER A 236 -7.43 11.53 6.72
N PRO A 237 -8.07 11.01 5.66
CA PRO A 237 -9.43 10.51 5.73
C PRO A 237 -9.59 9.45 6.83
N PRO A 238 -10.70 9.45 7.57
CA PRO A 238 -10.96 8.37 8.50
C PRO A 238 -11.06 7.02 7.75
N PRO A 239 -10.58 5.92 8.34
CA PRO A 239 -10.82 4.60 7.77
C PRO A 239 -12.33 4.29 7.82
N PRO A 240 -12.82 3.36 6.98
CA PRO A 240 -14.21 2.93 7.00
C PRO A 240 -14.67 2.50 8.39
N ALA A 241 -15.96 2.66 8.67
CA ALA A 241 -16.54 2.47 9.99
C ALA A 241 -16.27 1.08 10.59
N TRP A 242 -16.14 0.06 9.76
CA TRP A 242 -15.85 -1.30 10.21
C TRP A 242 -14.40 -1.47 10.68
N LEU A 243 -13.43 -0.83 9.99
CA LEU A 243 -12.04 -0.79 10.43
C LEU A 243 -11.91 -0.05 11.75
N LYS A 244 -12.60 1.09 11.90
CA LYS A 244 -12.69 1.80 13.19
C LYS A 244 -13.19 0.88 14.29
N LYS A 245 -14.27 0.14 14.04
CA LYS A 245 -14.82 -0.83 14.99
C LYS A 245 -13.82 -1.93 15.34
N ILE A 246 -13.01 -2.41 14.38
CA ILE A 246 -11.94 -3.38 14.67
C ILE A 246 -10.88 -2.76 15.57
N PHE A 247 -10.43 -1.54 15.26
CA PHE A 247 -9.42 -0.83 16.06
C PHE A 247 -9.93 -0.54 17.48
N GLU A 248 -11.19 -0.11 17.62
CA GLU A 248 -11.83 0.18 18.91
C GLU A 248 -12.07 -1.08 19.75
N THR A 249 -12.51 -2.18 19.11
CA THR A 249 -12.88 -3.40 19.82
C THR A 249 -11.71 -4.37 20.04
N GLY A 250 -10.62 -4.21 19.27
CA GLY A 250 -9.48 -5.14 19.27
C GLY A 250 -9.87 -6.58 18.92
N LYS A 251 -10.98 -6.77 18.20
CA LYS A 251 -11.51 -8.09 17.87
C LYS A 251 -10.93 -8.60 16.57
N GLN A 252 -10.63 -9.90 16.56
CA GLN A 252 -10.18 -10.60 15.37
C GLN A 252 -11.22 -10.52 14.25
N PHE A 253 -10.76 -10.44 13.00
CA PHE A 253 -11.61 -10.43 11.81
C PHE A 253 -11.03 -11.33 10.72
N GLY A 254 -11.86 -11.70 9.75
CA GLY A 254 -11.45 -12.55 8.64
C GLY A 254 -12.50 -13.60 8.31
N PHE A 255 -12.03 -14.77 7.87
CA PHE A 255 -12.88 -15.81 7.31
C PHE A 255 -12.64 -17.17 7.98
N VAL A 256 -13.62 -18.04 7.84
CA VAL A 256 -13.44 -19.48 8.06
C VAL A 256 -12.94 -20.10 6.76
N TYR A 257 -11.92 -20.94 6.86
CA TYR A 257 -11.26 -21.58 5.74
C TYR A 257 -11.44 -23.09 5.79
N TYR A 258 -11.59 -23.69 4.62
CA TYR A 258 -11.62 -25.13 4.39
C TYR A 258 -10.60 -25.51 3.32
N ARG A 259 -10.16 -26.76 3.38
CA ARG A 259 -9.45 -27.40 2.28
C ARG A 259 -10.48 -28.13 1.44
N SER A 260 -10.34 -28.11 0.12
CA SER A 260 -11.16 -28.97 -0.73
C SER A 260 -10.95 -30.44 -0.37
N ARG A 261 -11.92 -31.29 -0.71
CA ARG A 261 -11.90 -32.74 -0.48
C ARG A 261 -10.67 -33.37 -1.13
N GLU A 262 -10.38 -32.99 -2.36
CA GLU A 262 -9.18 -33.45 -3.09
C GLU A 262 -7.91 -33.06 -2.34
N LEU A 263 -7.81 -31.80 -1.91
CA LEU A 263 -6.65 -31.31 -1.16
C LEU A 263 -6.52 -32.02 0.20
N TYR A 264 -7.62 -32.32 0.87
CA TYR A 264 -7.64 -33.05 2.13
C TYR A 264 -7.08 -34.47 2.00
N GLN A 265 -7.31 -35.13 0.85
CA GLN A 265 -6.81 -36.47 0.55
C GLN A 265 -5.31 -36.50 0.20
N THR A 266 -4.73 -35.36 -0.16
CA THR A 266 -3.28 -35.29 -0.45
C THR A 266 -2.41 -35.39 0.80
N ARG A 267 -1.20 -35.93 0.63
CA ARG A 267 -0.21 -36.07 1.73
C ARG A 267 0.72 -34.86 1.88
N TYR A 268 0.32 -33.68 1.43
CA TYR A 268 1.15 -32.48 1.60
C TYR A 268 1.33 -32.12 3.08
N ASN A 269 2.51 -31.61 3.43
CA ASN A 269 2.70 -30.91 4.69
C ASN A 269 1.98 -29.56 4.59
N TRP A 270 0.70 -29.54 4.98
CA TRP A 270 -0.17 -28.37 4.86
C TRP A 270 0.43 -27.11 5.46
N ASN A 271 1.00 -27.18 6.67
CA ASN A 271 1.59 -26.02 7.33
C ASN A 271 2.74 -25.40 6.52
N SER A 272 3.60 -26.25 5.93
CA SER A 272 4.70 -25.79 5.08
C SER A 272 4.21 -25.20 3.77
N VAL A 273 3.21 -25.83 3.14
CA VAL A 273 2.62 -25.37 1.87
C VAL A 273 1.92 -24.04 2.08
N TRP A 274 1.04 -23.95 3.08
CA TRP A 274 0.29 -22.75 3.37
C TRP A 274 1.22 -21.59 3.73
N SER A 275 2.25 -21.81 4.56
CA SER A 275 3.24 -20.78 4.88
C SER A 275 3.97 -20.25 3.64
N ARG A 276 4.30 -21.11 2.67
CA ARG A 276 4.92 -20.67 1.42
C ARG A 276 3.96 -19.79 0.61
N ILE A 277 2.69 -20.17 0.54
CA ILE A 277 1.66 -19.44 -0.23
C ILE A 277 1.20 -18.14 0.48
N THR A 278 1.28 -18.06 1.80
CA THR A 278 1.07 -16.78 2.51
C THR A 278 2.22 -15.81 2.23
N ASN A 279 3.42 -16.33 1.97
CA ASN A 279 4.61 -15.52 1.68
C ASN A 279 4.81 -15.17 0.20
N THR A 280 3.98 -15.68 -0.72
CA THR A 280 4.00 -15.22 -2.12
C THR A 280 3.45 -13.80 -2.19
N SER A 281 4.16 -12.88 -2.86
CA SER A 281 3.78 -11.47 -2.86
C SER A 281 2.50 -11.22 -3.65
N SER A 282 1.80 -10.14 -3.36
CA SER A 282 0.66 -9.69 -4.16
C SER A 282 1.13 -8.74 -5.26
N PRO A 283 0.40 -8.60 -6.37
CA PRO A 283 0.60 -7.49 -7.29
C PRO A 283 0.56 -6.14 -6.55
N PRO A 284 1.33 -5.13 -6.99
CA PRO A 284 1.25 -3.79 -6.43
C PRO A 284 -0.18 -3.24 -6.47
N GLY A 285 -0.65 -2.61 -5.40
CA GLY A 285 -1.99 -2.02 -5.35
C GLY A 285 -3.13 -3.05 -5.19
N VAL A 286 -2.84 -4.27 -4.76
CA VAL A 286 -3.87 -5.30 -4.50
C VAL A 286 -3.73 -5.90 -3.09
N SER A 287 -2.76 -5.40 -2.32
CA SER A 287 -2.51 -5.87 -0.96
C SER A 287 -3.37 -5.11 0.05
N TRP A 288 -3.78 -5.82 1.10
CA TRP A 288 -4.31 -5.19 2.31
C TRP A 288 -3.34 -4.15 2.90
N ALA A 289 -2.04 -4.30 2.63
CA ALA A 289 -1.05 -3.32 3.06
C ALA A 289 -1.40 -1.92 2.52
N ASP A 290 -2.08 -1.80 1.39
CA ASP A 290 -2.38 -0.50 0.78
C ASP A 290 -3.64 0.19 1.32
N ILE A 291 -4.36 -0.44 2.25
CA ILE A 291 -5.49 0.16 2.95
C ILE A 291 -5.02 1.34 3.78
N HIS A 292 -5.81 2.41 3.74
CA HIS A 292 -5.62 3.54 4.61
C HIS A 292 -6.16 3.23 6.01
N CYS A 293 -5.27 3.19 7.00
CA CYS A 293 -5.59 2.90 8.39
C CYS A 293 -5.46 4.13 9.30
N GLN A 294 -5.11 5.30 8.77
CA GLN A 294 -4.90 6.54 9.53
C GLN A 294 -3.80 6.37 10.59
N GLY A 295 -2.68 5.77 10.17
CA GLY A 295 -1.44 5.68 10.95
C GLY A 295 -0.95 4.26 11.24
N SER A 296 0.34 4.18 11.57
CA SER A 296 1.10 2.93 11.70
C SER A 296 0.54 2.01 12.79
N LYS A 297 0.03 2.58 13.89
CA LYS A 297 -0.58 1.82 14.98
C LYS A 297 -1.79 1.04 14.50
N ASN A 298 -2.73 1.72 13.83
CA ASN A 298 -3.92 1.09 13.29
C ASN A 298 -3.57 0.09 12.18
N TRP A 299 -2.58 0.40 11.34
CA TRP A 299 -2.08 -0.53 10.32
C TRP A 299 -1.53 -1.82 10.94
N MET A 300 -0.69 -1.71 11.98
CA MET A 300 -0.16 -2.85 12.73
C MET A 300 -1.28 -3.62 13.45
N SER A 301 -2.24 -2.91 14.05
CA SER A 301 -3.41 -3.52 14.68
C SER A 301 -4.23 -4.32 13.67
N LEU A 302 -4.50 -3.77 12.49
CA LEU A 302 -5.21 -4.47 11.42
C LEU A 302 -4.51 -5.78 11.08
N HIS A 303 -3.20 -5.72 10.84
CA HIS A 303 -2.40 -6.90 10.53
C HIS A 303 -2.43 -7.94 11.65
N SER A 304 -2.33 -7.50 12.91
CA SER A 304 -2.32 -8.42 14.07
C SER A 304 -3.68 -9.06 14.39
N LEU A 305 -4.77 -8.42 13.97
CA LEU A 305 -6.15 -8.87 14.23
C LEU A 305 -6.74 -9.67 13.08
N GLU A 306 -6.08 -9.69 11.93
CA GLU A 306 -6.46 -10.57 10.84
C GLU A 306 -6.35 -12.02 11.28
N THR A 307 -7.37 -12.84 11.00
CA THR A 307 -7.43 -14.21 11.47
C THR A 307 -8.05 -15.13 10.42
N GLU A 308 -7.33 -16.21 10.14
CA GLU A 308 -7.82 -17.34 9.38
C GLU A 308 -8.29 -18.44 10.34
N ASN A 309 -9.58 -18.77 10.33
CA ASN A 309 -10.13 -19.83 11.19
C ASN A 309 -10.21 -21.15 10.42
N TRP A 310 -9.54 -22.19 10.94
CA TRP A 310 -9.44 -23.51 10.29
C TRP A 310 -10.12 -24.59 11.14
N PRO A 311 -11.43 -24.83 10.98
CA PRO A 311 -12.13 -25.85 11.74
C PRO A 311 -11.70 -27.26 11.34
N ILE A 312 -11.82 -28.19 12.30
CA ILE A 312 -11.67 -29.62 12.03
C ILE A 312 -12.88 -30.07 11.23
N PHE A 313 -12.65 -30.35 9.94
CA PHE A 313 -13.65 -30.85 9.01
C PHE A 313 -13.30 -32.26 8.56
N SER A 314 -14.28 -33.16 8.58
CA SER A 314 -14.17 -34.52 8.05
C SER A 314 -15.17 -34.67 6.91
N PRO A 315 -14.71 -34.72 5.64
CA PRO A 315 -15.61 -34.78 4.49
C PRO A 315 -16.55 -35.98 4.54
N ASN A 316 -17.83 -35.75 4.29
CA ASN A 316 -18.82 -36.79 4.05
C ASN A 316 -18.92 -37.07 2.55
N GLU A 317 -18.42 -38.24 2.12
CA GLU A 317 -18.43 -38.65 0.71
C GLU A 317 -19.84 -38.91 0.16
N GLU A 318 -20.84 -39.07 1.03
CA GLU A 318 -22.25 -39.28 0.62
C GLU A 318 -22.94 -37.97 0.17
N LEU A 319 -22.34 -36.81 0.46
CA LEU A 319 -22.87 -35.51 0.09
C LEU A 319 -22.00 -34.86 -0.99
N ALA A 320 -22.64 -34.01 -1.81
CA ALA A 320 -21.91 -33.05 -2.63
C ALA A 320 -21.02 -32.20 -1.70
N GLU A 321 -19.77 -31.98 -2.09
CA GLU A 321 -18.77 -31.29 -1.26
C GLU A 321 -19.26 -29.91 -0.81
N ASP A 322 -19.81 -29.18 -1.77
CA ASP A 322 -20.50 -27.92 -1.63
C ASP A 322 -21.55 -27.88 -0.51
N ASP A 323 -22.43 -28.89 -0.46
CA ASP A 323 -23.50 -28.98 0.54
C ASP A 323 -22.95 -29.37 1.91
N ASP A 324 -21.97 -30.28 1.92
CA ASP A 324 -21.30 -30.75 3.12
C ASP A 324 -20.56 -29.61 3.83
N LEU A 325 -19.81 -28.81 3.07
CA LEU A 325 -19.11 -27.63 3.57
C LEU A 325 -20.07 -26.57 4.11
N ARG A 326 -21.14 -26.22 3.37
CA ARG A 326 -22.16 -25.26 3.84
C ARG A 326 -22.82 -25.72 5.13
N LYS A 327 -23.20 -27.00 5.20
CA LYS A 327 -23.82 -27.61 6.40
C LYS A 327 -22.86 -27.57 7.59
N HIS A 328 -21.61 -27.96 7.37
CA HIS A 328 -20.59 -27.94 8.42
C HIS A 328 -20.29 -26.52 8.91
N PHE A 329 -20.15 -25.56 7.99
CA PHE A 329 -19.91 -24.16 8.32
C PHE A 329 -21.03 -23.56 9.16
N LYS A 330 -22.30 -23.78 8.80
CA LYS A 330 -23.45 -23.31 9.60
C LYS A 330 -23.41 -23.86 11.03
N LYS A 331 -23.21 -25.18 11.16
CA LYS A 331 -23.06 -25.84 12.46
C LYS A 331 -21.89 -25.27 13.27
N TYR A 332 -20.73 -25.11 12.64
CA TYR A 332 -19.54 -24.54 13.27
C TYR A 332 -19.78 -23.11 13.76
N CYS A 333 -20.41 -22.25 12.95
CA CYS A 333 -20.76 -20.89 13.36
C CYS A 333 -21.78 -20.83 14.51
N GLU A 334 -22.74 -21.76 14.54
CA GLU A 334 -23.73 -21.86 15.62
C GLU A 334 -23.10 -22.32 16.95
N GLU A 335 -22.28 -23.38 16.90
CA GLU A 335 -21.61 -23.96 18.06
C GLU A 335 -20.60 -22.99 18.69
N ASN A 336 -19.93 -22.20 17.85
CA ASN A 336 -18.86 -21.30 18.26
C ASN A 336 -19.32 -19.82 18.31
N ARG A 337 -20.64 -19.57 18.32
CA ARG A 337 -21.20 -18.22 18.39
C ARG A 337 -20.82 -17.55 19.72
N SER A 338 -20.11 -16.43 19.67
CA SER A 338 -19.90 -15.56 20.82
C SER A 338 -21.26 -15.13 21.43
N LYS A 339 -21.65 -15.69 22.58
CA LYS A 339 -22.94 -15.36 23.23
C LYS A 339 -22.86 -14.06 24.03
N THR A 340 -23.90 -13.25 23.89
CA THR A 340 -24.19 -11.93 24.46
C THR A 340 -24.16 -11.84 25.99
N GLU A 341 -24.23 -10.61 26.53
CA GLU A 341 -24.16 -10.23 27.96
C GLU A 341 -25.03 -11.06 28.92
N GLU A 342 -26.12 -11.68 28.47
CA GLU A 342 -26.98 -12.53 29.32
C GLU A 342 -26.28 -13.81 29.80
N ASP A 343 -25.35 -14.36 29.02
CA ASP A 343 -24.60 -15.55 29.42
C ASP A 343 -23.41 -15.21 30.34
N GLU A 344 -22.96 -13.95 30.43
CA GLU A 344 -22.04 -13.51 31.50
C GLU A 344 -22.69 -13.64 32.89
N LYS A 345 -24.01 -13.41 32.98
CA LYS A 345 -24.77 -13.62 34.23
C LYS A 345 -24.83 -15.11 34.60
N LYS A 346 -24.90 -16.02 33.62
CA LYS A 346 -24.76 -17.47 33.85
C LYS A 346 -23.30 -17.89 34.14
N LYS A 347 -22.30 -17.22 33.54
CA LYS A 347 -20.87 -17.40 33.86
C LYS A 347 -20.54 -16.98 35.29
N LYS A 348 -21.18 -15.95 35.89
CA LYS A 348 -21.03 -15.64 37.33
C LYS A 348 -21.51 -16.77 38.25
N LYS A 349 -22.55 -17.52 37.84
CA LYS A 349 -22.99 -18.73 38.57
C LYS A 349 -22.07 -19.94 38.33
N LYS A 350 -21.47 -20.08 37.14
CA LYS A 350 -20.53 -21.16 36.81
C LYS A 350 -19.09 -20.93 37.29
N ARG A 351 -18.64 -19.67 37.47
CA ARG A 351 -17.29 -19.30 37.98
C ARG A 351 -17.00 -19.82 39.40
N LYS A 352 -17.98 -20.35 40.12
CA LYS A 352 -17.76 -21.07 41.39
C LYS A 352 -17.35 -22.54 41.20
N ARG A 353 -17.33 -23.07 39.98
CA ARG A 353 -16.93 -24.44 39.68
C ARG A 353 -16.03 -24.49 38.45
N LYS A 354 -14.73 -24.63 38.73
CA LYS A 354 -13.68 -25.24 37.90
C LYS A 354 -12.90 -24.30 36.97
N ASP A 355 -11.68 -23.98 37.42
CA ASP A 355 -10.51 -23.66 36.59
C ASP A 355 -10.17 -24.88 35.73
N THR A 356 -10.33 -24.76 34.40
CA THR A 356 -9.43 -25.29 33.34
C THR A 356 -10.05 -24.99 31.96
N ASP A 357 -9.38 -24.13 31.19
CA ASP A 357 -9.11 -24.33 29.75
C ASP A 357 -10.23 -24.47 28.69
N ASP A 358 -11.42 -23.88 28.89
CA ASP A 358 -12.54 -24.00 27.92
C ASP A 358 -12.88 -22.71 27.14
N ASN A 359 -12.01 -21.69 27.10
CA ASN A 359 -12.36 -20.38 26.53
C ASN A 359 -11.78 -20.12 25.10
N GLU A 360 -11.16 -21.10 24.45
CA GLU A 360 -10.48 -20.93 23.14
C GLU A 360 -11.39 -21.06 21.90
N ASN A 361 -12.62 -21.57 22.03
CA ASN A 361 -13.42 -21.95 20.86
C ASN A 361 -14.46 -20.92 20.40
N LEU A 362 -14.54 -19.71 20.96
CA LEU A 362 -15.56 -18.74 20.53
C LEU A 362 -15.09 -17.95 19.30
N LEU A 363 -15.82 -18.07 18.18
CA LEU A 363 -15.59 -17.26 16.98
C LEU A 363 -15.80 -15.79 17.29
N SER A 364 -14.78 -14.98 16.99
CA SER A 364 -14.88 -13.53 17.07
C SER A 364 -16.08 -13.04 16.24
N PRO A 365 -16.85 -12.05 16.73
CA PRO A 365 -17.93 -11.44 15.95
C PRO A 365 -17.42 -10.66 14.73
N GLY A 366 -16.11 -10.46 14.57
CA GLY A 366 -15.49 -9.94 13.35
C GLY A 366 -15.22 -11.00 12.28
N ILE A 367 -15.46 -12.30 12.55
CA ILE A 367 -15.41 -13.32 11.50
C ILE A 367 -16.70 -13.25 10.69
N LEU A 368 -16.58 -13.18 9.35
CA LEU A 368 -17.73 -13.12 8.46
C LEU A 368 -18.50 -14.44 8.50
N ARG A 369 -19.81 -14.38 8.77
CA ARG A 369 -20.63 -15.57 9.10
C ARG A 369 -21.51 -16.09 7.97
N ASN A 370 -21.54 -15.40 6.85
CA ASN A 370 -22.29 -15.78 5.65
C ASN A 370 -21.36 -16.14 4.48
N THR A 371 -20.04 -16.18 4.72
CA THR A 371 -19.05 -16.49 3.69
C THR A 371 -17.90 -17.28 4.29
N PHE A 372 -17.51 -18.36 3.62
CA PHE A 372 -16.32 -19.13 3.95
C PHE A 372 -15.47 -19.35 2.70
N ILE A 373 -14.19 -19.62 2.93
CA ILE A 373 -13.20 -19.75 1.87
C ILE A 373 -12.81 -21.23 1.74
N VAL A 374 -12.70 -21.73 0.51
CA VAL A 374 -12.23 -23.08 0.22
C VAL A 374 -10.97 -22.99 -0.63
N ILE A 375 -9.91 -23.64 -0.17
CA ILE A 375 -8.65 -23.74 -0.89
C ILE A 375 -8.69 -24.95 -1.82
N PRO A 376 -8.64 -24.76 -3.15
CA PRO A 376 -8.66 -25.85 -4.11
C PRO A 376 -7.26 -26.47 -4.29
N LEU A 377 -7.18 -27.67 -4.89
CA LEU A 377 -5.91 -28.36 -5.11
C LEU A 377 -5.05 -27.66 -6.17
N GLU A 378 -5.69 -27.07 -7.17
CA GLU A 378 -5.08 -26.29 -8.26
C GLU A 378 -4.30 -25.10 -7.72
N PHE A 379 -4.85 -24.43 -6.69
CA PHE A 379 -4.17 -23.35 -6.00
C PHE A 379 -2.85 -23.81 -5.40
N VAL A 380 -2.85 -24.96 -4.71
CA VAL A 380 -1.63 -25.51 -4.11
C VAL A 380 -0.64 -25.96 -5.18
N SER A 381 -1.07 -26.79 -6.12
CA SER A 381 -0.22 -27.39 -7.15
C SER A 381 0.43 -26.33 -8.06
N GLY A 382 -0.32 -25.29 -8.46
CA GLY A 382 0.20 -24.16 -9.22
C GLY A 382 1.27 -23.36 -8.47
N ASN A 383 1.16 -23.26 -7.14
CA ASN A 383 2.10 -22.49 -6.31
C ASN A 383 3.37 -23.26 -5.90
N LEU A 384 3.40 -24.58 -6.03
CA LEU A 384 4.57 -25.39 -5.61
C LEU A 384 5.83 -25.11 -6.45
N ASN A 385 5.68 -24.66 -7.70
CA ASN A 385 6.79 -24.43 -8.63
C ASN A 385 7.22 -22.96 -8.76
N ILE A 386 6.52 -22.04 -8.09
CA ILE A 386 6.77 -20.58 -8.21
C ILE A 386 8.04 -20.20 -7.46
N LYS A 387 8.99 -19.55 -8.16
CA LYS A 387 10.15 -18.88 -7.56
C LYS A 387 9.78 -17.44 -7.19
N GLU A 388 10.52 -16.81 -6.27
CA GLU A 388 10.31 -15.43 -5.76
C GLU A 388 10.22 -14.31 -6.85
N ARG A 389 10.36 -14.62 -8.15
CA ARG A 389 10.36 -13.66 -9.26
C ARG A 389 9.42 -13.99 -10.43
N ASP A 390 8.65 -15.07 -10.38
CA ASP A 390 7.77 -15.41 -11.51
C ASP A 390 6.54 -14.49 -11.52
N SER A 391 6.20 -13.95 -12.69
CA SER A 391 5.07 -13.04 -12.88
C SER A 391 3.75 -13.75 -12.64
N TYR A 392 2.96 -13.19 -11.74
CA TYR A 392 1.74 -13.76 -11.13
C TYR A 392 0.63 -14.10 -12.13
N ASP A 393 0.33 -15.38 -12.28
CA ASP A 393 -1.04 -15.85 -12.58
C ASP A 393 -1.85 -15.74 -11.27
N PRO A 394 -3.07 -15.17 -11.26
CA PRO A 394 -3.89 -15.08 -10.06
C PRO A 394 -4.09 -16.39 -9.34
N CYS A 395 -3.32 -16.57 -8.26
CA CYS A 395 -3.61 -17.58 -7.26
C CYS A 395 -5.00 -17.29 -6.70
N TRP A 396 -5.97 -18.16 -6.97
CA TRP A 396 -7.38 -17.96 -6.64
C TRP A 396 -7.90 -19.00 -5.65
N VAL A 397 -8.93 -18.62 -4.90
CA VAL A 397 -9.67 -19.47 -3.97
C VAL A 397 -11.16 -19.43 -4.32
N TRP A 398 -11.93 -20.36 -3.78
CA TRP A 398 -13.38 -20.27 -3.82
C TRP A 398 -13.91 -19.51 -2.59
N ALA A 399 -14.72 -18.49 -2.80
CA ALA A 399 -15.52 -17.88 -1.75
C ALA A 399 -16.96 -18.36 -1.88
N TYR A 400 -17.46 -19.04 -0.85
CA TYR A 400 -18.78 -19.64 -0.82
C TYR A 400 -19.78 -18.80 -0.05
N ASP A 401 -20.99 -18.69 -0.57
CA ASP A 401 -22.14 -18.17 0.13
C ASP A 401 -22.73 -19.29 0.98
N ALA A 402 -22.67 -19.10 2.29
CA ALA A 402 -23.19 -20.08 3.24
C ALA A 402 -24.72 -20.20 3.16
N ASP A 403 -25.39 -19.11 2.82
CA ASP A 403 -26.85 -19.00 2.88
C ASP A 403 -27.52 -19.28 1.53
N TRP A 404 -26.74 -19.60 0.50
CA TRP A 404 -27.25 -19.99 -0.82
C TRP A 404 -28.09 -21.27 -0.74
N ASP A 405 -29.27 -21.23 -1.35
CA ASP A 405 -30.32 -22.25 -1.33
C ASP A 405 -30.74 -22.73 -2.73
N GLY A 406 -30.04 -22.28 -3.78
CA GLY A 406 -30.30 -22.66 -5.16
C GLY A 406 -31.51 -22.00 -5.82
N LEU A 407 -32.20 -21.07 -5.14
CA LEU A 407 -33.45 -20.49 -5.66
C LEU A 407 -33.26 -19.29 -6.61
N ASN A 408 -32.06 -18.74 -6.72
CA ASN A 408 -31.77 -17.59 -7.58
C ASN A 408 -31.30 -18.03 -8.98
N GLU A 409 -32.23 -18.11 -9.93
CA GLU A 409 -31.98 -18.50 -11.32
C GLU A 409 -31.61 -17.31 -12.23
N GLU A 410 -30.50 -16.62 -11.94
CA GLU A 410 -29.95 -15.67 -12.90
C GLU A 410 -28.74 -16.25 -13.63
N THR A 411 -28.72 -16.05 -14.94
CA THR A 411 -27.71 -16.56 -15.86
C THR A 411 -26.96 -15.42 -16.54
N VAL A 412 -25.63 -15.51 -16.59
CA VAL A 412 -24.77 -14.68 -17.45
C VAL A 412 -24.09 -15.60 -18.44
N ASP A 413 -24.23 -15.34 -19.74
CA ASP A 413 -23.64 -16.16 -20.81
C ASP A 413 -23.93 -17.67 -20.69
N GLY A 414 -25.08 -18.02 -20.11
CA GLY A 414 -25.51 -19.41 -19.89
C GLY A 414 -25.00 -20.06 -18.60
N GLU A 415 -24.14 -19.39 -17.82
CA GLU A 415 -23.70 -19.86 -16.50
C GLU A 415 -24.61 -19.30 -15.40
N LYS A 416 -25.00 -20.17 -14.45
CA LYS A 416 -25.80 -19.81 -13.28
C LYS A 416 -24.89 -19.51 -12.09
N TYR A 417 -25.34 -18.63 -11.20
CA TYR A 417 -24.68 -18.42 -9.92
C TYR A 417 -24.93 -19.61 -8.98
N GLU A 418 -23.88 -20.37 -8.67
CA GLU A 418 -23.93 -21.59 -7.84
C GLU A 418 -23.60 -21.33 -6.36
N GLY A 419 -23.78 -20.09 -5.89
CA GLY A 419 -23.49 -19.75 -4.50
C GLY A 419 -22.00 -19.70 -4.19
N CYS A 420 -21.14 -19.52 -5.19
CA CYS A 420 -19.70 -19.35 -5.01
C CYS A 420 -19.10 -18.45 -6.10
N VAL A 421 -17.93 -17.89 -5.84
CA VAL A 421 -17.17 -17.09 -6.81
C VAL A 421 -15.67 -17.35 -6.65
N LYS A 422 -14.93 -17.37 -7.75
CA LYS A 422 -13.47 -17.40 -7.73
C LYS A 422 -12.97 -16.03 -7.30
N VAL A 423 -12.12 -15.98 -6.28
CA VAL A 423 -11.54 -14.75 -5.76
C VAL A 423 -10.03 -14.86 -5.79
N ALA A 424 -9.35 -13.83 -6.30
CA ALA A 424 -7.90 -13.79 -6.19
C ALA A 424 -7.49 -13.68 -4.72
N LYS A 425 -6.57 -14.53 -4.26
CA LYS A 425 -6.20 -14.65 -2.85
C LYS A 425 -5.83 -13.31 -2.23
N TRP A 426 -5.07 -12.50 -2.95
CA TRP A 426 -4.60 -11.20 -2.47
C TRP A 426 -5.72 -10.20 -2.18
N SER A 427 -6.90 -10.38 -2.79
CA SER A 427 -8.06 -9.51 -2.53
C SER A 427 -8.85 -9.90 -1.27
N LEU A 428 -8.68 -11.12 -0.73
CA LEU A 428 -9.48 -11.65 0.39
C LEU A 428 -9.37 -10.82 1.66
N ASN A 429 -8.12 -10.53 2.06
CA ASN A 429 -7.80 -10.19 3.44
C ASN A 429 -8.39 -8.88 3.92
N SER A 430 -8.79 -7.98 3.02
CA SER A 430 -9.34 -6.70 3.46
C SER A 430 -10.23 -5.98 2.47
N TRP A 431 -9.86 -5.98 1.19
CA TRP A 431 -10.68 -5.34 0.16
C TRP A 431 -12.00 -6.09 -0.03
N PHE A 432 -11.92 -7.42 -0.17
CA PHE A 432 -13.08 -8.29 -0.21
C PHE A 432 -13.88 -8.26 1.10
N TYR A 433 -13.20 -8.30 2.25
CA TYR A 433 -13.87 -8.22 3.55
C TYR A 433 -14.65 -6.90 3.70
N ALA A 434 -14.06 -5.76 3.31
CA ALA A 434 -14.73 -4.45 3.35
C ALA A 434 -16.04 -4.49 2.55
N ALA A 435 -15.95 -4.94 1.29
CA ALA A 435 -17.12 -5.02 0.42
C ALA A 435 -18.22 -5.90 1.01
N ARG A 436 -17.87 -7.08 1.56
CA ARG A 436 -18.86 -7.95 2.22
C ARG A 436 -19.43 -7.35 3.50
N TRP A 437 -18.61 -6.66 4.29
CA TRP A 437 -19.04 -6.01 5.52
C TRP A 437 -20.01 -4.85 5.23
N GLU A 438 -19.83 -4.15 4.12
CA GLU A 438 -20.71 -3.08 3.66
C GLU A 438 -21.96 -3.58 2.92
N GLY A 439 -22.15 -4.90 2.84
CA GLY A 439 -23.37 -5.51 2.34
C GLY A 439 -23.37 -5.86 0.87
N VAL A 440 -22.22 -5.79 0.17
CA VAL A 440 -22.10 -6.30 -1.20
C VAL A 440 -22.29 -7.81 -1.18
N SER A 441 -23.21 -8.35 -1.98
CA SER A 441 -23.43 -9.80 -2.01
C SER A 441 -22.34 -10.53 -2.82
N LEU A 442 -22.12 -11.81 -2.52
CA LEU A 442 -21.25 -12.65 -3.37
C LEU A 442 -21.79 -12.76 -4.80
N ARG A 443 -23.11 -12.65 -4.98
CA ARG A 443 -23.77 -12.60 -6.28
C ARG A 443 -23.34 -11.36 -7.07
N ASP A 444 -23.34 -10.17 -6.46
CA ASP A 444 -22.88 -8.93 -7.11
C ASP A 444 -21.42 -9.05 -7.56
N MET A 445 -20.59 -9.67 -6.71
CA MET A 445 -19.18 -9.92 -7.02
C MET A 445 -19.02 -10.94 -8.15
N TRP A 446 -19.85 -11.99 -8.18
CA TRP A 446 -19.86 -12.97 -9.25
C TRP A 446 -20.23 -12.32 -10.60
N PHE A 447 -21.20 -11.41 -10.64
CA PHE A 447 -21.52 -10.65 -11.86
C PHE A 447 -20.32 -9.87 -12.40
N LYS A 448 -19.57 -9.21 -11.52
CA LYS A 448 -18.34 -8.50 -11.92
C LYS A 448 -17.25 -9.46 -12.39
N ALA A 449 -17.12 -10.61 -11.73
CA ALA A 449 -16.13 -11.62 -12.10
C ALA A 449 -16.32 -12.12 -13.53
N GLN A 450 -17.57 -12.18 -14.05
CA GLN A 450 -17.84 -12.60 -15.43
C GLN A 450 -17.20 -11.70 -16.50
N GLN A 451 -16.86 -10.46 -16.16
CA GLN A 451 -16.17 -9.55 -17.09
C GLN A 451 -14.68 -9.87 -17.22
N HIS A 452 -14.13 -10.68 -16.31
CA HIS A 452 -12.75 -11.11 -16.36
C HIS A 452 -12.58 -12.37 -17.24
N PRO A 453 -11.59 -12.44 -18.15
CA PRO A 453 -11.33 -13.63 -18.99
C PRO A 453 -11.38 -14.98 -18.25
N ASP A 454 -10.73 -15.08 -17.08
CA ASP A 454 -10.71 -16.31 -16.27
C ASP A 454 -11.77 -16.34 -15.14
N LYS A 455 -12.72 -15.41 -15.18
CA LYS A 455 -13.90 -15.38 -14.29
C LYS A 455 -13.60 -15.28 -12.80
N TYR A 456 -12.50 -14.63 -12.44
CA TYR A 456 -12.19 -14.31 -11.06
C TYR A 456 -12.62 -12.88 -10.70
N TRP A 457 -12.96 -12.69 -9.43
CA TRP A 457 -13.10 -11.38 -8.85
C TRP A 457 -11.73 -10.92 -8.33
N ILE A 458 -11.30 -9.73 -8.80
CA ILE A 458 -10.17 -9.00 -8.24
C ILE A 458 -10.66 -7.65 -7.75
N CYS A 459 -10.23 -7.28 -6.55
CA CYS A 459 -10.31 -5.90 -6.09
C CYS A 459 -8.96 -5.24 -6.25
N TYR A 460 -8.80 -4.42 -7.29
CA TYR A 460 -7.68 -3.51 -7.37
C TYR A 460 -7.92 -2.33 -6.42
N THR A 461 -6.85 -1.73 -5.89
CA THR A 461 -6.96 -0.40 -5.31
C THR A 461 -7.52 0.52 -6.38
N LYS A 462 -8.73 1.06 -6.15
CA LYS A 462 -9.32 2.11 -6.97
C LYS A 462 -8.33 3.27 -7.15
N GLU A 463 -8.39 3.94 -8.31
CA GLU A 463 -7.53 5.09 -8.57
C GLU A 463 -7.85 6.22 -7.58
N LEU A 464 -6.86 7.07 -7.30
CA LEU A 464 -6.86 8.02 -6.18
C LEU A 464 -8.01 9.05 -6.20
N GLU A 465 -8.63 9.31 -7.34
CA GLU A 465 -9.79 10.21 -7.48
C GLU A 465 -11.12 9.54 -7.12
N GLU A 466 -11.18 8.20 -7.14
CA GLU A 466 -12.39 7.42 -6.84
C GLU A 466 -12.59 7.19 -5.33
N TRP A 467 -11.59 7.52 -4.52
CA TRP A 467 -11.64 7.37 -3.06
C TRP A 467 -12.43 8.48 -2.35
N ASP A 468 -12.61 9.64 -2.98
CA ASP A 468 -13.13 10.79 -2.23
C ASP A 468 -14.62 10.65 -1.91
N HIS A 469 -15.47 9.92 -2.66
CA HIS A 469 -16.90 9.81 -2.35
C HIS A 469 -17.68 8.56 -2.82
N GLU A 470 -17.06 7.51 -3.35
CA GLU A 470 -17.84 6.31 -3.76
C GLU A 470 -17.95 5.23 -2.67
N PRO A 471 -19.12 4.56 -2.53
CA PRO A 471 -19.21 3.31 -1.79
C PRO A 471 -18.23 2.27 -2.38
N TYR A 472 -17.84 1.28 -1.57
CA TYR A 472 -16.77 0.30 -1.85
C TYR A 472 -17.07 -0.66 -3.03
N VAL A 473 -18.09 -0.36 -3.84
CA VAL A 473 -18.55 -1.13 -5.00
C VAL A 473 -18.04 -0.51 -6.27
#